data_AF-A0A2E6U9X6-F1
#
_entry.id   AF-A0A2E6U9X6-F1
#
_cell.length_a   1.000
_cell.length_b   1.000
_cell.length_c   1.000
_cell.angle_alpha   90.00
_cell.angle_beta   90.00
_cell.angle_gamma   90.00
#
_symmetry.space_group_name_H-M   'P 1'
#
loop_
_entity.id
_entity.type
_entity.pdbx_description
1 polymer ?
#
loop_
_entity_poly.entity_id
_entity_poly.type
_entity_poly.pdbx_seq_one_letter_code
_entity_poly.pdbx_strand_id
1 'polypeptide(L)'
;MLFIQAVDVFIHVASGHVESLRISASVMLVIGAWMILASPGGARGVGIANGFAFVLLNGVFLSVSGLSNPETGSLRMPLFVLVTASLVMFAYHVRLAQSSVLE
;
A
#
# COMPACT_ATOMS: atom_id res chain seq x y z
N MET A 1 9.30 4.20 -0.75
CA MET A 1 7.99 3.68 -0.30
C MET A 1 7.20 4.72 0.47
N LEU A 2 7.75 5.32 1.53
CA LEU A 2 7.10 6.42 2.27
C LEU A 2 6.60 7.55 1.37
N PHE A 3 7.40 7.97 0.38
CA PHE A 3 6.98 8.99 -0.59
C PHE A 3 5.71 8.60 -1.36
N ILE A 4 5.61 7.36 -1.84
CA ILE A 4 4.44 6.87 -2.59
C ILE A 4 3.20 6.87 -1.70
N GLN A 5 3.34 6.43 -0.45
CA GLN A 5 2.22 6.42 0.51
C GLN A 5 1.82 7.83 0.93
N ALA A 6 2.77 8.76 1.06
CA ALA A 6 2.48 10.16 1.35
C ALA A 6 1.71 10.82 0.20
N VAL A 7 2.08 10.54 -1.05
CA VAL A 7 1.34 10.99 -2.24
C VAL A 7 -0.06 10.38 -2.27
N ASP A 8 -0.18 9.08 -1.99
CA ASP A 8 -1.48 8.39 -1.92
C ASP A 8 -2.39 9.06 -0.88
N VAL A 9 -1.96 9.14 0.38
CA VAL A 9 -2.73 9.78 1.46
C VAL A 9 -3.06 11.25 1.13
N PHE A 10 -2.10 12.01 0.60
CA PHE A 10 -2.32 13.40 0.20
C PHE A 10 -3.43 13.55 -0.83
N ILE A 11 -3.46 12.69 -1.86
CA ILE A 11 -4.51 12.74 -2.89
C ILE A 11 -5.89 12.53 -2.27
N HIS A 12 -6.08 11.56 -1.36
CA HIS A 12 -7.38 11.29 -0.74
C HIS A 12 -7.81 12.39 0.22
N VAL A 13 -6.88 12.94 1.00
CA VAL A 13 -7.15 14.07 1.90
C VAL A 13 -7.53 15.32 1.09
N ALA A 14 -6.81 15.60 0.00
CA ALA A 14 -7.06 16.74 -0.87
C ALA A 14 -8.38 16.63 -1.63
N SER A 15 -8.85 15.42 -1.94
CA SER A 15 -10.13 15.19 -2.63
C SER A 15 -11.37 15.27 -1.72
N GLY A 16 -11.22 15.62 -0.44
CA GLY A 16 -12.36 15.90 0.46
C GLY A 16 -13.22 14.69 0.85
N HIS A 17 -12.87 13.50 0.36
CA HIS A 17 -13.43 12.22 0.76
C HIS A 17 -12.38 11.50 1.60
N VAL A 18 -12.51 11.55 2.92
CA VAL A 18 -11.64 10.78 3.83
C VAL A 18 -11.97 9.30 3.63
N GLU A 19 -11.32 8.71 2.63
CA GLU A 19 -11.38 7.29 2.35
C GLU A 19 -10.50 6.58 3.38
N SER A 20 -11.02 6.42 4.59
CA SER A 20 -10.31 5.81 5.73
C SER A 20 -9.70 4.44 5.38
N LEU A 21 -10.29 3.72 4.43
CA LEU A 21 -9.74 2.47 3.87
C LEU A 21 -8.39 2.67 3.19
N ARG A 22 -8.20 3.75 2.42
CA ARG A 22 -6.97 4.04 1.68
C ARG A 22 -5.84 4.49 2.59
N ILE A 23 -6.17 5.31 3.58
CA ILE A 23 -5.23 5.71 4.63
C ILE A 23 -4.80 4.49 5.45
N SER A 24 -5.75 3.65 5.86
CA SER A 24 -5.47 2.42 6.61
C SER A 24 -4.60 1.46 5.81
N ALA A 25 -4.90 1.26 4.52
CA ALA A 25 -4.08 0.44 3.63
C ALA A 25 -2.64 0.96 3.58
N SER A 26 -2.47 2.26 3.34
CA SER A 26 -1.17 2.90 3.26
C SER A 26 -0.34 2.71 4.54
N VAL A 27 -0.97 2.91 5.70
CA VAL A 27 -0.35 2.70 7.02
C VAL A 27 0.09 1.24 7.19
N MET A 28 -0.78 0.27 6.86
CA MET A 28 -0.44 -1.15 6.94
C MET A 28 0.79 -1.48 6.10
N LEU A 29 0.83 -0.99 4.86
CA LEU A 29 1.96 -1.27 3.98
C LEU A 29 3.27 -0.67 4.53
N VAL A 30 3.24 0.58 5.02
CA VAL A 30 4.42 1.21 5.66
C VAL A 30 4.93 0.39 6.84
N ILE A 31 4.04 0.01 7.76
CA ILE A 31 4.40 -0.80 8.93
C ILE A 31 4.99 -2.14 8.44
N GLY A 32 4.36 -2.77 7.44
CA GLY A 32 4.84 -4.03 6.90
C GLY A 32 6.25 -3.96 6.35
N ALA A 33 6.57 -2.95 5.53
CA ALA A 33 7.93 -2.78 5.02
C ALA A 33 8.92 -2.48 6.14
N TRP A 34 8.53 -1.67 7.12
CA TRP A 34 9.42 -1.38 8.24
C TRP A 34 9.74 -2.62 9.06
N MET A 35 8.74 -3.48 9.33
CA MET A 35 8.94 -4.76 10.01
C MET A 35 9.87 -5.69 9.23
N ILE A 36 9.71 -5.76 7.91
CA ILE A 36 10.58 -6.57 7.03
C ILE A 36 12.03 -6.09 7.06
N LEU A 37 12.27 -4.78 7.05
CA LEU A 37 13.62 -4.22 7.01
C LEU A 37 14.29 -4.21 8.38
N ALA A 38 13.55 -3.95 9.45
CA ALA A 38 14.09 -3.84 10.80
C ALA A 38 14.34 -5.21 11.45
N SER A 39 13.55 -6.23 11.10
CA SER A 39 13.75 -7.60 11.58
C SER A 39 13.45 -8.63 10.49
N PRO A 40 14.38 -8.80 9.52
CA PRO A 40 14.21 -9.73 8.40
C PRO A 40 13.94 -11.19 8.80
N GLY A 41 14.42 -11.63 9.97
CA GLY A 41 14.23 -12.98 10.48
C GLY A 41 13.00 -13.16 11.38
N GLY A 42 12.68 -12.18 12.23
CA GLY A 42 11.66 -12.32 13.28
C GLY A 42 10.28 -11.76 12.90
N ALA A 43 10.23 -10.64 12.18
CA ALA A 43 8.98 -9.91 11.92
C ALA A 43 8.49 -10.02 10.47
N ARG A 44 9.21 -10.77 9.63
CA ARG A 44 8.92 -10.88 8.19
C ARG A 44 7.52 -11.42 7.89
N GLY A 45 7.05 -12.41 8.65
CA GLY A 45 5.71 -12.96 8.48
C GLY A 45 4.61 -11.91 8.67
N VAL A 46 4.73 -11.10 9.72
CA VAL A 46 3.80 -9.98 9.99
C VAL A 46 3.91 -8.91 8.91
N GLY A 47 5.13 -8.61 8.46
CA GLY A 47 5.30 -7.65 7.37
C GLY A 47 4.66 -8.08 6.06
N ILE A 48 4.78 -9.36 5.69
CA ILE A 48 4.09 -9.93 4.52
C ILE A 48 2.56 -9.89 4.71
N ALA A 49 2.05 -10.23 5.90
CA ALA A 49 0.63 -10.15 6.21
C ALA A 49 0.08 -8.72 6.04
N ASN A 50 0.85 -7.70 6.41
CA ASN A 50 0.51 -6.30 6.14
C ASN A 50 0.47 -5.95 4.65
N GLY A 51 1.35 -6.54 3.83
CA GLY A 51 1.26 -6.45 2.37
C GLY A 51 -0.04 -7.03 1.82
N PHE A 52 -0.50 -8.16 2.36
CA PHE A 52 -1.82 -8.72 2.01
C PHE A 52 -2.98 -7.82 2.48
N ALA A 53 -2.90 -7.29 3.70
CA ALA A 53 -3.90 -6.36 4.22
C ALA A 53 -4.04 -5.11 3.34
N PHE A 54 -2.92 -4.57 2.84
CA PHE A 54 -2.93 -3.48 1.88
C PHE A 54 -3.70 -3.82 0.60
N VAL A 55 -3.47 -5.00 0.01
CA VAL A 55 -4.20 -5.43 -1.20
C VAL A 55 -5.69 -5.59 -0.90
N LEU A 56 -6.04 -6.24 0.21
CA LEU A 56 -7.43 -6.47 0.61
C LEU A 56 -8.19 -5.16 0.84
N LEU A 57 -7.60 -4.21 1.57
CA LEU A 57 -8.23 -2.92 1.85
C LEU A 57 -8.46 -2.11 0.56
N ASN A 58 -7.53 -2.17 -0.39
CA ASN A 58 -7.73 -1.55 -1.71
C ASN A 58 -8.79 -2.29 -2.56
N GLY A 59 -8.87 -3.62 -2.44
CA GLY A 59 -9.94 -4.41 -3.07
C GLY A 59 -11.31 -4.07 -2.50
N VAL A 60 -11.44 -3.97 -1.17
CA VAL A 60 -12.66 -3.53 -0.49
C VAL A 60 -13.04 -2.12 -0.94
N PHE A 61 -12.07 -1.20 -1.00
CA PHE A 61 -12.30 0.14 -1.51
C PHE A 61 -12.91 0.14 -2.92
N LEU A 62 -12.32 -0.62 -3.85
CA LEU A 62 -12.84 -0.73 -5.22
C LEU A 62 -14.23 -1.40 -5.27
N SER A 63 -14.52 -2.34 -4.37
CA SER A 63 -15.84 -2.98 -4.30
C SER A 63 -16.95 -2.04 -3.84
N VAL A 64 -16.63 -1.10 -2.95
CA VAL A 64 -17.58 -0.13 -2.39
C VAL A 64 -17.72 1.07 -3.31
N SER A 65 -16.60 1.59 -3.82
CA SER A 65 -16.56 2.86 -4.53
C SER A 65 -16.58 2.70 -6.06
N GLY A 66 -16.37 1.49 -6.58
CA GLY A 66 -16.29 1.17 -8.02
C GLY A 66 -14.89 1.28 -8.63
N LEU A 67 -14.79 1.18 -9.96
CA LEU A 67 -13.53 1.36 -10.70
C LEU A 67 -13.35 2.77 -11.28
N SER A 68 -14.45 3.51 -11.42
CA SER A 68 -14.50 4.86 -11.98
C SER A 68 -14.87 5.88 -10.93
N ASN A 69 -14.42 7.12 -11.10
CA ASN A 69 -14.83 8.24 -10.28
C ASN A 69 -16.28 8.61 -10.62
N PRO A 70 -17.20 8.67 -9.62
CA PRO A 70 -18.61 9.01 -9.86
C PRO A 70 -18.82 10.44 -10.37
N GLU A 71 -17.92 11.38 -10.05
CA GLU A 71 -18.03 12.79 -10.43
C GLU A 71 -17.61 13.02 -11.89
N THR A 72 -16.51 12.39 -12.31
CA THR A 72 -15.88 12.64 -13.62
C THR A 72 -16.14 11.52 -14.63
N GLY A 73 -16.65 10.37 -14.19
CA GLY A 73 -16.80 9.14 -15.00
C GLY A 73 -15.47 8.48 -15.41
N SER A 74 -14.32 9.09 -15.09
CA SER A 74 -13.01 8.59 -15.47
C SER A 74 -12.57 7.42 -14.60
N LEU A 75 -11.84 6.46 -15.18
CA LEU A 75 -11.16 5.41 -14.43
C LEU A 75 -10.27 6.01 -13.33
N ARG A 76 -10.23 5.36 -12.16
CA ARG A 76 -9.34 5.71 -11.04
C ARG A 76 -7.87 5.35 -11.33
N MET A 77 -7.34 5.80 -12.47
CA MET A 77 -5.96 5.52 -12.91
C MET A 77 -4.90 5.85 -11.85
N PRO A 78 -4.97 6.97 -11.11
CA PRO A 78 -4.00 7.26 -10.06
C PRO A 78 -3.95 6.17 -8.98
N LEU A 79 -5.10 5.59 -8.60
CA LEU A 79 -5.17 4.51 -7.63
C LEU A 79 -4.43 3.27 -8.12
N PHE A 80 -4.69 2.84 -9.36
CA PHE A 80 -4.01 1.66 -9.92
C PHE A 80 -2.50 1.87 -10.00
N VAL A 81 -2.06 3.04 -10.48
CA VAL A 81 -0.64 3.37 -10.59
C VAL A 81 0.04 3.35 -9.22
N LEU A 82 -0.57 3.98 -8.21
CA LEU A 82 0.00 4.05 -6.87
C LEU A 82 -0.01 2.70 -6.18
N VAL A 83 -1.09 1.92 -6.28
CA VAL A 83 -1.16 0.56 -5.70
C VAL A 83 -0.10 -0.34 -6.34
N THR A 84 0.01 -0.36 -7.66
CA THR A 84 1.01 -1.17 -8.37
C THR A 84 2.44 -0.75 -8.00
N ALA A 85 2.74 0.56 -8.04
CA ALA A 85 4.06 1.07 -7.65
C ALA A 85 4.39 0.73 -6.18
N SER A 86 3.40 0.77 -5.30
CA SER A 86 3.54 0.39 -3.90
C SER A 86 3.87 -1.08 -3.73
N LEU A 87 3.20 -1.97 -4.46
CA LEU A 87 3.46 -3.41 -4.43
C LEU A 87 4.84 -3.75 -4.99
N VAL A 88 5.26 -3.11 -6.10
CA VAL A 88 6.60 -3.30 -6.67
C VAL A 88 7.66 -2.89 -5.66
N MET A 89 7.51 -1.70 -5.05
CA MET A 89 8.45 -1.24 -4.02
C MET A 89 8.41 -2.15 -2.78
N PHE A 90 7.26 -2.62 -2.35
CA PHE A 90 7.15 -3.53 -1.22
C PHE A 90 7.86 -4.87 -1.51
N ALA A 91 7.65 -5.44 -2.69
CA ALA A 91 8.34 -6.65 -3.13
C ALA A 91 9.86 -6.46 -3.19
N TYR A 92 10.34 -5.27 -3.58
CA TYR A 92 11.75 -4.92 -3.53
C TYR A 92 12.30 -4.96 -2.09
N HIS A 93 11.60 -4.42 -1.10
CA HIS A 93 12.02 -4.51 0.30
C HIS A 93 12.02 -5.94 0.84
N VAL A 94 11.04 -6.77 0.44
CA VAL A 94 11.04 -8.20 0.77
C VAL A 94 12.30 -8.88 0.23
N ARG A 95 12.67 -8.61 -1.02
CA ARG A 95 13.90 -9.18 -1.61
C ARG A 95 15.16 -8.70 -0.90
N LEU A 96 15.25 -7.41 -0.60
CA LEU A 96 16.40 -6.83 0.10
C LEU A 96 16.61 -7.47 1.48
N ALA A 97 15.50 -7.68 2.22
CA ALA A 97 15.54 -8.37 3.50
C ALA A 97 15.90 -9.86 3.39
N GLN A 98 15.63 -10.52 2.26
CA GLN A 98 16.08 -11.90 2.04
C GLN A 98 17.59 -11.99 1.84
N SER A 99 18.18 -11.06 1.07
CA SER A 99 19.62 -11.04 0.85
C SER A 99 20.40 -10.83 2.16
N SER A 100 19.89 -9.98 3.08
CA SER A 100 20.57 -9.68 4.34
C SER A 100 20.52 -10.81 5.39
N VAL A 101 19.75 -11.87 5.16
CA VAL A 101 19.67 -13.03 6.08
C VAL A 101 20.65 -14.14 5.64
N LEU A 102 21.16 -14.07 4.41
CA LEU A 102 22.06 -15.06 3.83
C LEU A 102 23.55 -14.68 3.99
N GLU A 103 23.84 -13.46 4.45
CA GLU A 103 25.17 -12.96 4.84
C GLU A 103 25.39 -13.13 6.35
#